data_AF-A0AA88LA06-F1
#
_entry.id   AF-A0AA88LA06-F1
#
_cell.length_a   1.000
_cell.length_b   1.000
_cell.length_c   1.000
_cell.angle_alpha   90.00
_cell.angle_beta   90.00
_cell.angle_gamma   90.00
#
_symmetry.space_group_name_H-M   'P 1'
#
loop_
_entity.id
_entity.type
_entity.pdbx_description
1 polymer ?
#
loop_
_entity_poly.entity_id
_entity_poly.type
_entity_poly.pdbx_seq_one_letter_code
_entity_poly.pdbx_strand_id
1 'polypeptide(L)'
;MMEMTSQKYNISMDVFIQKMMVLAPSCKDMIQFCTWQKKIIDCRKYFILRPSDEGLCCVFNGASLLQRLRNNSNVSPFVPLRTSGGTYLGLTILLDAKLDDYLIPSSYFSGFKMLVHDPREFPEPGYSGFAVEPGTETFVGLKLTVIKNGDMVHRNIKLAARNCYFRTEKKLKYFVNYTTADCLIDCRISRMVDACGCRPWIWFVIGPWPVCNITQYQCLIQAEFGHQNNIKSCDCQTSCEQTRYDLEISQVSFPGHMAEEYSPSFQERFIVNDDYVRKNLAMVHVFYKERTGTLYIRDIRYGWEDIVASIGGLLGLGVGFSFISAIEVLYFLLIRWWSFVCR
;
A
#
# COMPACT_ATOMS: atom_id res chain seq x y z
N MET A 1 -4.85 -5.70 -28.49
CA MET A 1 -5.74 -4.74 -29.19
C MET A 1 -5.07 -3.38 -29.43
N MET A 2 -4.34 -2.80 -28.46
CA MET A 2 -3.60 -1.53 -28.62
C MET A 2 -2.46 -1.56 -29.66
N GLU A 3 -1.78 -2.71 -29.84
CA GLU A 3 -0.70 -2.83 -30.82
C GLU A 3 -1.19 -2.70 -32.27
N MET A 4 -2.35 -3.30 -32.58
CA MET A 4 -2.95 -3.31 -33.92
C MET A 4 -3.41 -1.93 -34.40
N THR A 5 -3.79 -1.02 -33.49
CA THR A 5 -4.19 0.35 -33.84
C THR A 5 -3.00 1.31 -33.88
N SER A 6 -2.00 1.15 -33.00
CA SER A 6 -0.84 2.06 -32.97
C SER A 6 0.07 1.96 -34.20
N GLN A 7 0.28 0.74 -34.74
CA GLN A 7 1.07 0.55 -35.97
C GLN A 7 0.45 1.22 -37.19
N LYS A 8 -0.89 1.41 -37.20
CA LYS A 8 -1.61 2.02 -38.32
C LYS A 8 -1.55 3.55 -38.33
N TYR A 9 -1.30 4.19 -37.18
CA TYR A 9 -1.39 5.65 -37.03
C TYR A 9 -0.12 6.35 -36.54
N ASN A 10 0.98 5.62 -36.30
CA ASN A 10 2.29 6.16 -35.88
C ASN A 10 2.20 7.21 -34.74
N ILE A 11 1.39 6.91 -33.72
CA ILE A 11 1.14 7.83 -32.60
C ILE A 11 2.31 7.72 -31.61
N SER A 12 2.92 8.86 -31.27
CA SER A 12 3.96 8.90 -30.24
C SER A 12 3.38 8.69 -28.85
N MET A 13 4.19 8.17 -27.93
CA MET A 13 3.75 7.92 -26.56
C MET A 13 3.31 9.19 -25.82
N ASP A 14 3.95 10.33 -26.08
CA ASP A 14 3.57 11.60 -25.46
C ASP A 14 2.16 12.04 -25.88
N VAL A 15 1.85 11.93 -27.18
CA VAL A 15 0.51 12.24 -27.71
C VAL A 15 -0.52 11.27 -27.14
N PHE A 16 -0.17 9.98 -27.02
CA PHE A 16 -1.03 8.99 -26.40
C PHE A 16 -1.33 9.34 -24.93
N ILE A 17 -0.31 9.67 -24.14
CA ILE A 17 -0.48 10.05 -22.72
C ILE A 17 -1.34 11.30 -22.61
N GLN A 18 -1.09 12.34 -23.42
CA GLN A 18 -1.91 13.55 -23.42
C GLN A 18 -3.37 13.27 -23.76
N LYS A 19 -3.63 12.45 -24.79
CA LYS A 19 -5.00 12.05 -25.15
C LYS A 19 -5.65 11.22 -24.05
N MET A 20 -4.93 10.27 -23.46
CA MET A 20 -5.42 9.49 -22.32
C MET A 20 -5.78 10.37 -21.13
N MET A 21 -4.99 11.39 -20.80
CA MET A 21 -5.30 12.32 -19.71
C MET A 21 -6.55 13.17 -19.97
N VAL A 22 -6.88 13.44 -21.23
CA VAL A 22 -8.06 14.22 -21.61
C VAL A 22 -9.31 13.35 -21.74
N LEU A 23 -9.15 12.13 -22.24
CA LEU A 23 -10.25 11.18 -22.48
C LEU A 23 -10.63 10.39 -21.22
N ALA A 24 -9.69 10.19 -20.30
CA ALA A 24 -9.98 9.49 -19.06
C ALA A 24 -11.01 10.28 -18.24
N PRO A 25 -12.01 9.60 -17.64
CA PRO A 25 -12.96 10.25 -16.76
C PRO A 25 -12.26 11.01 -15.63
N SER A 26 -12.61 12.27 -15.45
CA SER A 26 -12.05 13.05 -14.36
C SER A 26 -12.62 12.57 -13.02
N CYS A 27 -11.87 12.75 -11.92
CA CYS A 27 -12.39 12.42 -10.58
C CYS A 27 -13.67 13.21 -10.24
N LYS A 28 -13.85 14.40 -10.82
CA LYS A 28 -15.05 15.20 -10.64
C LYS A 28 -16.27 14.57 -11.34
N ASP A 29 -16.04 13.95 -12.50
CA ASP A 29 -17.13 13.37 -13.29
C ASP A 29 -17.52 11.99 -12.79
N MET A 30 -16.57 11.22 -12.24
CA MET A 30 -16.86 9.93 -11.61
C MET A 30 -17.43 10.09 -10.20
N ILE A 31 -16.98 11.06 -9.42
CA ILE A 31 -17.33 11.19 -8.01
C ILE A 31 -18.26 12.38 -7.82
N GLN A 32 -19.55 12.09 -7.80
CA GLN A 32 -20.61 13.09 -7.77
C GLN A 32 -20.83 13.70 -6.37
N PHE A 33 -20.60 12.91 -5.33
CA PHE A 33 -20.82 13.32 -3.95
C PHE A 33 -19.83 12.67 -3.01
N CYS A 34 -19.36 13.42 -2.00
CA CYS A 34 -18.45 12.94 -0.97
C CYS A 34 -18.85 13.46 0.41
N THR A 35 -18.77 12.57 1.40
CA THR A 35 -18.72 12.96 2.80
C THR A 35 -17.51 12.35 3.49
N TRP A 36 -16.96 13.09 4.43
CA TRP A 36 -15.91 12.64 5.33
C TRP A 36 -16.28 13.06 6.74
N GLN A 37 -16.25 12.13 7.69
CA GLN A 37 -16.65 12.41 9.08
C GLN A 37 -18.05 13.05 9.19
N LYS A 38 -19.02 12.54 8.41
CA LYS A 38 -20.40 13.06 8.29
C LYS A 38 -20.52 14.48 7.75
N LYS A 39 -19.44 15.09 7.27
CA LYS A 39 -19.47 16.42 6.64
C LYS A 39 -19.37 16.30 5.14
N ILE A 40 -20.23 17.02 4.42
CA ILE A 40 -20.12 17.15 2.97
C ILE A 40 -18.82 17.90 2.67
N ILE A 41 -17.99 17.32 1.81
CA ILE A 41 -16.70 17.86 1.40
C ILE A 41 -16.64 18.02 -0.11
N ASP A 42 -15.80 18.95 -0.60
CA ASP A 42 -15.54 19.07 -2.03
C ASP A 42 -14.60 17.94 -2.49
N CYS A 43 -15.15 16.94 -3.18
CA CYS A 43 -14.42 15.77 -3.69
C CYS A 43 -13.11 16.15 -4.41
N ARG A 44 -13.12 17.26 -5.17
CA ARG A 44 -11.99 17.69 -6.00
C ARG A 44 -10.73 18.02 -5.19
N LYS A 45 -10.91 18.41 -3.92
CA LYS A 45 -9.80 18.77 -3.03
C LYS A 45 -9.17 17.55 -2.36
N TYR A 46 -9.92 16.45 -2.26
CA TYR A 46 -9.54 15.27 -1.49
C TYR A 46 -9.11 14.09 -2.37
N PHE A 47 -9.58 14.05 -3.62
CA PHE A 47 -9.19 13.05 -4.60
C PHE A 47 -8.15 13.60 -5.57
N ILE A 48 -7.11 12.81 -5.80
CA ILE A 48 -6.06 13.11 -6.77
C ILE A 48 -6.05 12.05 -7.87
N LEU A 49 -5.93 12.48 -9.12
CA LEU A 49 -5.77 11.58 -10.25
C LEU A 49 -4.35 11.00 -10.25
N ARG A 50 -4.24 9.67 -10.36
CA ARG A 50 -2.98 8.93 -10.29
C ARG A 50 -2.94 7.82 -11.34
N PRO A 51 -1.82 7.67 -12.07
CA PRO A 51 -1.58 6.47 -12.84
C PRO A 51 -1.50 5.23 -11.93
N SER A 52 -2.07 4.12 -12.40
CA SER A 52 -2.06 2.79 -11.80
C SER A 52 -1.84 1.73 -12.90
N ASP A 53 -1.80 0.46 -12.52
CA ASP A 53 -1.78 -0.68 -13.44
C ASP A 53 -3.10 -0.88 -14.22
N GLU A 54 -4.17 -0.19 -13.85
CA GLU A 54 -5.50 -0.20 -14.50
C GLU A 54 -5.85 1.13 -15.18
N GLY A 55 -4.88 2.04 -15.37
CA GLY A 55 -5.08 3.32 -16.04
C GLY A 55 -4.98 4.52 -15.08
N LEU A 56 -5.92 5.46 -15.17
CA LEU A 56 -5.95 6.66 -14.31
C LEU A 56 -7.01 6.49 -13.22
N CYS A 57 -6.58 6.39 -11.96
CA CYS A 57 -7.45 6.21 -10.81
C CYS A 57 -7.52 7.45 -9.93
N CYS A 58 -8.63 7.60 -9.21
CA CYS A 58 -8.81 8.66 -8.22
C CYS A 58 -8.47 8.14 -6.82
N VAL A 59 -7.45 8.74 -6.21
CA VAL A 59 -6.93 8.30 -4.91
C VAL A 59 -7.35 9.31 -3.84
N PHE A 60 -8.09 8.83 -2.84
CA PHE A 60 -8.37 9.57 -1.61
C PHE A 60 -7.25 9.34 -0.59
N ASN A 61 -6.85 10.37 0.14
CA ASN A 61 -5.89 10.26 1.25
C ASN A 61 -4.55 9.60 0.87
N GLY A 62 -4.07 9.80 -0.37
CA GLY A 62 -2.79 9.28 -0.85
C GLY A 62 -1.67 10.31 -0.78
N ALA A 63 -0.46 9.88 -0.42
CA ALA A 63 0.73 10.72 -0.44
C ALA A 63 1.07 11.15 -1.88
N SER A 64 1.60 12.36 -2.05
CA SER A 64 2.00 12.78 -3.39
C SER A 64 3.26 12.02 -3.86
N LEU A 65 3.32 11.73 -5.16
CA LEU A 65 4.45 10.98 -5.72
C LEU A 65 5.79 11.75 -5.61
N LEU A 66 5.76 13.09 -5.61
CA LEU A 66 6.93 13.92 -5.34
C LEU A 66 7.41 13.81 -3.88
N GLN A 67 6.49 13.71 -2.92
CA GLN A 67 6.82 13.44 -1.52
C GLN A 67 7.42 12.03 -1.31
N ARG A 68 7.13 11.09 -2.22
CA ARG A 68 7.66 9.71 -2.14
C ARG A 68 9.07 9.57 -2.71
N LEU A 69 9.41 10.36 -3.73
CA LEU A 69 10.60 10.14 -4.55
C LEU A 69 11.80 11.01 -4.19
N ARG A 70 11.60 12.12 -3.48
CA ARG A 70 12.70 12.99 -3.06
C ARG A 70 12.41 13.56 -1.68
N ASN A 71 13.35 13.39 -0.75
CA ASN A 71 13.43 14.21 0.47
C ASN A 71 13.77 15.64 0.06
N ASN A 72 12.81 16.33 -0.57
CA ASN A 72 12.95 17.71 -0.96
C ASN A 72 12.49 18.53 0.25
N SER A 73 13.42 19.25 0.88
CA SER A 73 13.23 20.05 2.10
C SER A 73 12.08 21.07 1.98
N ASN A 74 11.67 21.36 0.75
CA ASN A 74 10.67 22.37 0.42
C ASN A 74 9.23 21.82 0.37
N VAL A 75 9.02 20.52 0.65
CA VAL A 75 7.68 19.91 0.61
C VAL A 75 7.28 19.45 2.00
N SER A 76 6.17 19.98 2.51
CA SER A 76 5.62 19.62 3.81
C SER A 76 5.35 18.11 3.89
N PRO A 77 5.62 17.47 5.05
CA PRO A 77 5.42 16.03 5.22
C PRO A 77 3.94 15.68 5.06
N PHE A 78 3.67 14.62 4.30
CA PHE A 78 2.31 14.11 4.12
C PHE A 78 1.80 13.49 5.43
N VAL A 79 0.68 14.01 5.92
CA VAL A 79 -0.04 13.49 7.07
C VAL A 79 -1.36 12.91 6.58
N PRO A 80 -1.58 11.58 6.68
CA PRO A 80 -2.83 10.99 6.25
C PRO A 80 -3.98 11.43 7.15
N LEU A 81 -5.15 11.65 6.54
CA LEU A 81 -6.42 11.86 7.22
C LEU A 81 -6.76 10.63 8.08
N ARG A 82 -7.29 10.89 9.27
CA ARG A 82 -7.66 9.86 10.25
C ARG A 82 -9.08 10.06 10.73
N THR A 83 -9.75 8.97 11.05
CA THR A 83 -11.10 8.97 11.60
C THR A 83 -11.27 7.82 12.59
N SER A 84 -12.31 7.89 13.42
CA SER A 84 -12.69 6.82 14.35
C SER A 84 -13.56 5.77 13.64
N GLY A 85 -13.71 4.60 14.26
CA GLY A 85 -14.64 3.57 13.80
C GLY A 85 -16.11 4.01 13.80
N GLY A 86 -16.82 3.61 12.76
CA GLY A 86 -18.24 3.88 12.54
C GLY A 86 -18.59 4.12 11.07
N THR A 87 -19.69 3.52 10.60
CA THR A 87 -20.13 3.48 9.20
C THR A 87 -20.08 4.84 8.50
N TYR A 88 -20.67 5.87 9.10
CA TYR A 88 -20.78 7.20 8.51
C TYR A 88 -19.66 8.17 8.92
N LEU A 89 -18.70 7.73 9.75
CA LEU A 89 -17.53 8.54 10.12
C LEU A 89 -16.38 8.41 9.12
N GLY A 90 -16.43 7.37 8.28
CA GLY A 90 -15.51 7.14 7.18
C GLY A 90 -15.74 8.05 5.98
N LEU A 91 -15.35 7.54 4.83
CA LEU A 91 -15.58 8.14 3.53
C LEU A 91 -16.87 7.55 2.94
N THR A 92 -17.82 8.41 2.61
CA THR A 92 -18.96 8.02 1.76
C THR A 92 -18.83 8.71 0.43
N ILE A 93 -18.97 7.97 -0.66
CA ILE A 93 -18.93 8.51 -2.02
C ILE A 93 -20.10 7.98 -2.85
N LEU A 94 -20.60 8.84 -3.73
CA LEU A 94 -21.51 8.45 -4.81
C LEU A 94 -20.73 8.50 -6.12
N LEU A 95 -20.64 7.35 -6.78
CA LEU A 95 -19.92 7.15 -8.01
C LEU A 95 -20.89 7.08 -9.19
N ASP A 96 -20.52 7.64 -10.34
CA ASP A 96 -21.25 7.56 -11.60
C ASP A 96 -20.39 6.88 -12.68
N ALA A 97 -20.82 5.70 -13.11
CA ALA A 97 -20.06 4.86 -14.03
C ALA A 97 -20.21 5.34 -15.48
N LYS A 98 -21.29 6.06 -15.81
CA LYS A 98 -21.59 6.52 -17.17
C LYS A 98 -21.36 5.41 -18.20
N LEU A 99 -22.03 4.27 -18.04
CA LEU A 99 -21.81 3.07 -18.86
C LEU A 99 -22.01 3.31 -20.35
N ASP A 100 -22.80 4.33 -20.73
CA ASP A 100 -23.00 4.70 -22.13
C ASP A 100 -21.75 5.32 -22.79
N ASP A 101 -20.76 5.76 -22.00
CA ASP A 101 -19.45 6.25 -22.45
C ASP A 101 -18.40 5.12 -22.57
N TYR A 102 -18.76 3.88 -22.23
CA TYR A 102 -17.84 2.75 -22.31
C TYR A 102 -17.63 2.34 -23.77
N LEU A 103 -16.51 2.79 -24.35
CA LEU A 103 -16.12 2.38 -25.70
C LEU A 103 -15.43 1.01 -25.71
N ILE A 104 -14.50 0.79 -24.78
CA ILE A 104 -13.69 -0.43 -24.67
C ILE A 104 -13.50 -0.75 -23.19
N PRO A 105 -14.18 -1.77 -22.65
CA PRO A 105 -14.01 -2.14 -21.25
C PRO A 105 -12.65 -2.84 -21.03
N SER A 106 -11.94 -2.47 -19.96
CA SER A 106 -10.70 -3.15 -19.54
C SER A 106 -10.94 -4.44 -18.74
N SER A 107 -12.17 -4.62 -18.25
CA SER A 107 -12.60 -5.74 -17.40
C SER A 107 -13.88 -6.37 -17.95
N TYR A 108 -14.15 -7.62 -17.56
CA TYR A 108 -15.38 -8.34 -17.94
C TYR A 108 -16.64 -7.87 -17.22
N PHE A 109 -16.53 -6.92 -16.28
CA PHE A 109 -17.66 -6.38 -15.52
C PHE A 109 -17.80 -4.87 -15.76
N SER A 110 -19.03 -4.38 -15.61
CA SER A 110 -19.36 -2.96 -15.61
C SER A 110 -19.41 -2.46 -14.18
N GLY A 111 -18.71 -1.37 -13.89
CA GLY A 111 -18.63 -0.80 -12.54
C GLY A 111 -17.25 -0.26 -12.21
N PHE A 112 -16.92 -0.27 -10.93
CA PHE A 112 -15.69 0.32 -10.41
C PHE A 112 -14.78 -0.75 -9.82
N LYS A 113 -13.48 -0.61 -10.06
CA LYS A 113 -12.45 -1.37 -9.35
C LYS A 113 -11.85 -0.48 -8.26
N MET A 114 -11.96 -0.88 -7.01
CA MET A 114 -11.52 -0.11 -5.85
C MET A 114 -10.42 -0.86 -5.09
N LEU A 115 -9.50 -0.10 -4.49
CA LEU A 115 -8.39 -0.64 -3.69
C LEU A 115 -8.26 0.18 -2.39
N VAL A 116 -8.11 -0.52 -1.27
CA VAL A 116 -7.70 0.08 0.00
C VAL A 116 -6.26 -0.36 0.28
N HIS A 117 -5.36 0.60 0.43
CA HIS A 117 -3.93 0.35 0.63
C HIS A 117 -3.31 1.40 1.56
N ASP A 118 -2.04 1.22 1.97
CA ASP A 118 -1.34 2.22 2.76
C ASP A 118 -1.17 3.52 1.94
N PRO A 119 -1.43 4.71 2.52
CA PRO A 119 -1.32 5.99 1.82
C PRO A 119 0.02 6.26 1.11
N ARG A 120 1.09 5.56 1.49
CA ARG A 120 2.44 5.73 0.94
C ARG A 120 2.81 4.68 -0.10
N GLU A 121 2.00 3.65 -0.30
CA GLU A 121 2.23 2.60 -1.30
C GLU A 121 1.73 3.04 -2.68
N PHE A 122 2.24 2.37 -3.73
CA PHE A 122 1.76 2.58 -5.09
C PHE A 122 0.45 1.79 -5.31
N PRO A 123 -0.58 2.38 -5.95
CA PRO A 123 -1.84 1.68 -6.17
C PRO A 123 -1.72 0.64 -7.30
N GLU A 124 -1.93 -0.64 -6.97
CA GLU A 124 -2.04 -1.76 -7.92
C GLU A 124 -3.45 -2.41 -7.85
N PRO A 125 -4.53 -1.69 -8.21
CA PRO A 125 -5.88 -2.25 -8.23
C PRO A 125 -6.02 -3.50 -9.12
N GLY A 126 -5.20 -3.64 -10.18
CA GLY A 126 -5.22 -4.84 -11.03
C GLY A 126 -4.89 -6.12 -10.25
N TYR A 127 -3.99 -6.02 -9.26
CA TYR A 127 -3.54 -7.16 -8.44
C TYR A 127 -4.46 -7.46 -7.24
N SER A 128 -4.90 -6.43 -6.50
CA SER A 128 -5.62 -6.62 -5.22
C SER A 128 -6.88 -5.76 -5.06
N GLY A 129 -7.41 -5.22 -6.15
CA GLY A 129 -8.66 -4.47 -6.15
C GLY A 129 -9.90 -5.36 -6.06
N PHE A 130 -10.98 -4.81 -5.51
CA PHE A 130 -12.32 -5.42 -5.50
C PHE A 130 -13.27 -4.64 -6.41
N ALA A 131 -14.28 -5.33 -6.94
CA ALA A 131 -15.28 -4.74 -7.81
C ALA A 131 -16.46 -4.15 -7.00
N VAL A 132 -17.01 -3.04 -7.48
CA VAL A 132 -18.25 -2.42 -6.99
C VAL A 132 -19.21 -2.27 -8.16
N GLU A 133 -20.39 -2.84 -7.99
CA GLU A 133 -21.44 -2.86 -9.02
C GLU A 133 -22.30 -1.57 -8.96
N PRO A 134 -22.63 -0.95 -10.10
CA PRO A 134 -23.69 0.07 -10.18
C PRO A 134 -25.04 -0.47 -9.67
N GLY A 135 -25.90 0.42 -9.17
CA GLY A 135 -27.18 0.03 -8.56
C GLY A 135 -27.04 -0.63 -7.19
N THR A 136 -25.87 -0.49 -6.55
CA THR A 136 -25.64 -1.01 -5.19
C THR A 136 -25.13 0.05 -4.23
N GLU A 137 -25.47 -0.11 -2.96
CA GLU A 137 -24.88 0.58 -1.82
C GLU A 137 -23.94 -0.41 -1.12
N THR A 138 -22.65 -0.16 -1.25
CA THR A 138 -21.58 -1.04 -0.79
C THR A 138 -20.97 -0.50 0.50
N PHE A 139 -20.96 -1.32 1.55
CA PHE A 139 -20.31 -1.05 2.83
C PHE A 139 -19.00 -1.82 2.91
N VAL A 140 -17.89 -1.09 2.97
CA VAL A 140 -16.52 -1.61 3.07
C VAL A 140 -16.02 -1.35 4.49
N GLY A 141 -16.19 -2.34 5.36
CA GLY A 141 -15.69 -2.33 6.73
C GLY A 141 -14.21 -2.68 6.79
N LEU A 142 -13.40 -1.78 7.34
CA LEU A 142 -11.96 -1.95 7.51
C LEU A 142 -11.63 -2.49 8.90
N LYS A 143 -10.83 -3.56 8.95
CA LYS A 143 -10.12 -4.01 10.16
C LYS A 143 -8.64 -3.67 10.02
N LEU A 144 -8.15 -2.84 10.93
CA LEU A 144 -6.77 -2.37 10.92
C LEU A 144 -5.88 -3.33 11.72
N THR A 145 -4.86 -3.87 11.06
CA THR A 145 -3.79 -4.63 11.68
C THR A 145 -2.46 -3.93 11.41
N VAL A 146 -1.71 -3.62 12.45
CA VAL A 146 -0.37 -3.03 12.36
C VAL A 146 0.64 -4.02 12.90
N ILE A 147 1.67 -4.31 12.12
CA ILE A 147 2.78 -5.18 12.52
C ILE A 147 4.01 -4.29 12.65
N LYS A 148 4.68 -4.37 13.80
CA LYS A 148 5.93 -3.66 14.08
C LYS A 148 6.90 -4.56 14.82
N ASN A 149 8.18 -4.27 14.68
CA ASN A 149 9.21 -4.82 15.54
C ASN A 149 9.52 -3.81 16.65
N GLY A 150 9.83 -4.30 17.85
CA GLY A 150 10.30 -3.48 18.97
C GLY A 150 11.65 -2.83 18.66
N ASP A 151 11.94 -1.71 19.32
CA ASP A 151 13.15 -0.91 19.06
C ASP A 151 14.45 -1.69 19.29
N MET A 152 14.45 -2.61 20.27
CA MET A 152 15.61 -3.46 20.57
C MET A 152 15.91 -4.45 19.45
N VAL A 153 14.88 -4.91 18.72
CA VAL A 153 15.06 -5.79 17.55
C VAL A 153 15.83 -5.08 16.44
N HIS A 154 15.57 -3.79 16.22
CA HIS A 154 16.30 -3.02 15.21
C HIS A 154 17.80 -2.92 15.53
N ARG A 155 18.17 -2.73 16.80
CA ARG A 155 19.55 -2.51 17.23
C ARG A 155 20.35 -3.81 17.39
N ASN A 156 19.71 -4.86 17.91
CA ASN A 156 20.43 -6.03 18.43
C ASN A 156 20.30 -7.27 17.52
N ILE A 157 19.35 -7.29 16.59
CA ILE A 157 19.06 -8.48 15.77
C ILE A 157 19.45 -8.24 14.31
N LYS A 158 20.40 -9.04 13.82
CA LYS A 158 20.86 -9.01 12.43
C LYS A 158 19.77 -9.45 11.46
N LEU A 159 19.86 -8.95 10.21
CA LEU A 159 18.93 -9.25 9.12
C LEU A 159 18.59 -10.73 8.95
N ALA A 160 19.60 -11.61 8.96
CA ALA A 160 19.43 -13.05 8.74
C ALA A 160 18.57 -13.75 9.81
N ALA A 161 18.50 -13.22 11.03
CA ALA A 161 17.68 -13.79 12.09
C ALA A 161 16.24 -13.25 12.07
N ARG A 162 16.04 -12.00 11.61
CA ARG A 162 14.72 -11.34 11.60
C ARG A 162 13.94 -11.49 10.30
N ASN A 163 14.60 -11.79 9.18
CA ASN A 163 13.99 -12.00 7.85
C ASN A 163 13.06 -10.87 7.38
N CYS A 164 13.37 -9.63 7.76
CA CYS A 164 12.67 -8.43 7.30
C CYS A 164 13.63 -7.24 7.22
N TYR A 165 13.30 -6.26 6.38
CA TYR A 165 14.04 -4.99 6.28
C TYR A 165 13.29 -3.85 6.97
N PHE A 166 14.03 -3.01 7.68
CA PHE A 166 13.58 -1.69 8.10
C PHE A 166 13.69 -0.70 6.93
N ARG A 167 12.95 0.41 7.04
CA ARG A 167 12.76 1.39 5.96
C ARG A 167 14.05 1.98 5.38
N THR A 168 15.13 2.02 6.16
CA THR A 168 16.41 2.67 5.82
C THR A 168 17.53 1.71 5.47
N GLU A 169 17.36 0.41 5.64
CA GLU A 169 18.47 -0.55 5.56
C GLU A 169 18.79 -0.96 4.13
N LYS A 170 17.76 -1.17 3.30
CA LYS A 170 17.92 -1.53 1.90
C LYS A 170 17.60 -0.33 1.03
N LYS A 171 18.61 0.16 0.32
CA LYS A 171 18.45 1.24 -0.66
C LYS A 171 17.84 0.66 -1.93
N LEU A 172 16.72 1.22 -2.36
CA LEU A 172 16.09 0.94 -3.65
C LEU A 172 16.67 1.90 -4.70
N LYS A 173 16.65 1.53 -5.99
CA LYS A 173 17.16 2.40 -7.07
C LYS A 173 16.25 3.60 -7.29
N TYR A 174 14.95 3.37 -7.11
CA TYR A 174 13.89 4.25 -7.56
C TYR A 174 13.06 4.88 -6.44
N PHE A 175 13.10 4.30 -5.25
CA PHE A 175 12.32 4.72 -4.09
C PHE A 175 13.24 5.08 -2.92
N VAL A 176 12.83 6.06 -2.11
CA VAL A 176 13.64 6.58 -0.99
C VAL A 176 13.67 5.61 0.19
N ASN A 177 12.52 5.04 0.53
CA ASN A 177 12.36 4.16 1.69
C ASN A 177 12.01 2.75 1.22
N TYR A 178 12.53 1.75 1.93
CA TYR A 178 12.16 0.37 1.71
C TYR A 178 10.73 0.10 2.19
N THR A 179 9.91 -0.43 1.28
CA THR A 179 8.74 -1.22 1.60
C THR A 179 8.75 -2.47 0.72
N THR A 180 8.02 -3.50 1.11
CA THR A 180 7.92 -4.73 0.30
C THR A 180 7.33 -4.41 -1.07
N ALA A 181 6.29 -3.56 -1.10
CA ALA A 181 5.63 -3.15 -2.34
C ALA A 181 6.57 -2.35 -3.26
N ASP A 182 7.27 -1.35 -2.70
CA ASP A 182 8.22 -0.53 -3.47
C ASP A 182 9.40 -1.38 -3.98
N CYS A 183 9.88 -2.37 -3.21
CA CYS A 183 10.93 -3.29 -3.67
C CYS A 183 10.50 -4.12 -4.88
N LEU A 184 9.27 -4.65 -4.85
CA LEU A 184 8.73 -5.43 -5.97
C LEU A 184 8.61 -4.57 -7.23
N ILE A 185 8.14 -3.32 -7.08
CA ILE A 185 8.06 -2.38 -8.21
C ILE A 185 9.46 -1.99 -8.71
N ASP A 186 10.41 -1.71 -7.81
CA ASP A 186 11.81 -1.41 -8.17
C ASP A 186 12.46 -2.54 -8.98
N CYS A 187 12.16 -3.78 -8.59
CA CYS A 187 12.60 -4.99 -9.29
C CYS A 187 11.94 -5.11 -10.68
N ARG A 188 10.61 -4.90 -10.79
CA ARG A 188 9.91 -4.94 -12.08
C ARG A 188 10.42 -3.86 -13.04
N ILE A 189 10.56 -2.61 -12.57
CA ILE A 189 11.13 -1.52 -13.36
C ILE A 189 12.54 -1.86 -13.82
N SER A 190 13.39 -2.36 -12.91
CA SER A 190 14.77 -2.74 -13.26
C SER A 190 14.80 -3.78 -14.37
N ARG A 191 13.96 -4.82 -14.31
CA ARG A 191 13.89 -5.85 -15.35
C ARG A 191 13.45 -5.29 -16.70
N MET A 192 12.41 -4.46 -16.71
CA MET A 192 11.91 -3.83 -17.94
C MET A 192 12.96 -2.92 -18.58
N VAL A 193 13.65 -2.14 -17.76
CA VAL A 193 14.75 -1.26 -18.22
C VAL A 193 15.94 -2.08 -18.72
N ASP A 194 16.34 -3.12 -18.01
CA ASP A 194 17.49 -3.97 -18.39
C ASP A 194 17.21 -4.73 -19.69
N ALA A 195 15.96 -5.16 -19.93
CA ALA A 195 15.56 -5.90 -21.12
C ALA A 195 15.22 -5.01 -22.33
N CYS A 196 14.51 -3.91 -22.12
CA CYS A 196 13.93 -3.09 -23.19
C CYS A 196 14.54 -1.68 -23.31
N GLY A 197 15.36 -1.24 -22.34
CA GLY A 197 16.00 0.08 -22.33
C GLY A 197 15.08 1.26 -22.01
N CYS A 198 13.83 1.01 -21.65
CA CYS A 198 12.81 2.02 -21.39
C CYS A 198 11.84 1.55 -20.29
N ARG A 199 11.00 2.45 -19.79
CA ARG A 199 10.04 2.16 -18.72
C ARG A 199 8.59 2.49 -19.11
N PRO A 200 7.58 1.85 -18.50
CA PRO A 200 6.18 2.23 -18.65
C PRO A 200 5.89 3.69 -18.25
N TRP A 201 4.88 4.28 -18.89
CA TRP A 201 4.43 5.65 -18.60
C TRP A 201 3.87 5.83 -17.19
N ILE A 202 3.28 4.78 -16.62
CA ILE A 202 2.66 4.78 -15.29
C ILE A 202 3.68 5.18 -14.19
N TRP A 203 4.96 4.86 -14.40
CA TRP A 203 6.05 5.19 -13.49
C TRP A 203 6.85 6.44 -13.90
N PHE A 204 6.18 7.44 -14.50
CA PHE A 204 6.76 8.66 -15.11
C PHE A 204 7.78 9.46 -14.29
N VAL A 205 7.81 9.36 -12.97
CA VAL A 205 8.70 10.17 -12.11
C VAL A 205 9.92 9.37 -11.62
N ILE A 206 10.05 8.13 -12.06
CA ILE A 206 11.01 7.18 -11.50
C ILE A 206 12.20 7.00 -12.46
N GLY A 207 13.34 7.60 -12.10
CA GLY A 207 14.63 7.37 -12.77
C GLY A 207 14.85 8.12 -14.09
N PRO A 208 16.08 8.04 -14.65
CA PRO A 208 16.48 8.79 -15.85
C PRO A 208 16.01 8.16 -17.17
N TRP A 209 15.32 7.01 -17.11
CA TRP A 209 14.98 6.23 -18.30
C TRP A 209 13.81 6.84 -19.08
N PRO A 210 13.85 6.80 -20.43
CA PRO A 210 12.76 7.29 -21.27
C PRO A 210 11.53 6.40 -21.13
N VAL A 211 10.36 6.98 -21.41
CA VAL A 211 9.11 6.23 -21.51
C VAL A 211 9.12 5.41 -22.81
N CYS A 212 8.76 4.13 -22.73
CA CYS A 212 8.68 3.26 -23.90
C CYS A 212 7.65 3.77 -24.91
N ASN A 213 7.96 3.67 -26.20
CA ASN A 213 6.96 3.90 -27.23
C ASN A 213 5.96 2.73 -27.30
N ILE A 214 4.78 2.95 -27.89
CA ILE A 214 3.71 1.94 -27.97
C ILE A 214 4.21 0.65 -28.66
N THR A 215 5.07 0.76 -29.68
CA THR A 215 5.65 -0.41 -30.38
C THR A 215 6.59 -1.24 -29.50
N GLN A 216 7.10 -0.68 -28.40
CA GLN A 216 7.98 -1.36 -27.45
C GLN A 216 7.20 -2.01 -26.29
N TYR A 217 5.88 -1.81 -26.20
CA TYR A 217 5.07 -2.42 -25.14
C TYR A 217 5.06 -3.95 -25.19
N GLN A 218 5.22 -4.56 -26.37
CA GLN A 218 5.39 -6.00 -26.46
C GLN A 218 6.61 -6.49 -25.68
N CYS A 219 7.72 -5.75 -25.74
CA CYS A 219 8.93 -6.07 -24.97
C CYS A 219 8.66 -5.94 -23.47
N LEU A 220 7.94 -4.90 -23.04
CA LEU A 220 7.57 -4.72 -21.62
C LEU A 220 6.74 -5.89 -21.09
N ILE A 221 5.73 -6.32 -21.86
CA ILE A 221 4.88 -7.48 -21.51
C ILE A 221 5.74 -8.75 -21.42
N GLN A 222 6.65 -8.96 -22.37
CA GLN A 222 7.56 -10.10 -22.35
C GLN A 222 8.58 -10.03 -21.20
N ALA A 223 9.04 -8.84 -20.81
CA ALA A 223 9.93 -8.66 -19.67
C ALA A 223 9.22 -8.88 -18.33
N GLU A 224 7.92 -8.62 -18.27
CA GLU A 224 7.09 -8.83 -17.08
C GLU A 224 6.64 -10.29 -16.92
N PHE A 225 6.09 -10.89 -17.98
CA PHE A 225 5.44 -12.20 -17.96
C PHE A 225 6.25 -13.32 -18.63
N GLY A 226 7.37 -12.99 -19.28
CA GLY A 226 8.18 -13.96 -20.00
C GLY A 226 8.63 -15.10 -19.09
N HIS A 227 8.24 -16.33 -19.43
CA HIS A 227 8.79 -17.55 -18.86
C HIS A 227 10.29 -17.62 -19.18
N GLN A 228 11.13 -17.09 -18.30
CA GLN A 228 12.55 -17.38 -18.34
C GLN A 228 12.95 -18.19 -17.11
N ASN A 229 13.52 -19.36 -17.38
CA ASN A 229 14.18 -20.25 -16.41
C ASN A 229 15.38 -19.58 -15.69
N ASN A 230 15.69 -18.32 -16.02
CA ASN A 230 16.73 -17.47 -15.45
C ASN A 230 16.19 -16.13 -14.90
N ILE A 231 14.90 -16.06 -14.50
CA ILE A 231 14.41 -14.89 -13.77
C ILE A 231 15.24 -14.78 -12.48
N LYS A 232 16.13 -13.77 -12.39
CA LYS A 232 16.74 -13.37 -11.12
C LYS A 232 15.61 -13.13 -10.13
N SER A 233 15.44 -14.06 -9.19
CA SER A 233 14.44 -13.92 -8.12
C SER A 233 14.60 -12.55 -7.47
N CYS A 234 13.51 -11.79 -7.35
CA CYS A 234 13.58 -10.50 -6.66
C CYS A 234 13.91 -10.79 -5.19
N ASP A 235 15.05 -10.34 -4.71
CA ASP A 235 15.37 -10.37 -3.28
C ASP A 235 14.56 -9.30 -2.54
N CYS A 236 13.26 -9.51 -2.37
CA CYS A 236 12.38 -8.61 -1.62
C CYS A 236 11.83 -9.34 -0.39
N GLN A 237 12.50 -9.16 0.75
CA GLN A 237 11.98 -9.62 2.04
C GLN A 237 10.85 -8.71 2.52
N THR A 238 10.07 -9.17 3.50
CA THR A 238 8.98 -8.37 4.06
C THR A 238 9.52 -7.16 4.81
N SER A 239 8.68 -6.13 4.95
CA SER A 239 8.98 -4.95 5.76
C SER A 239 8.79 -5.26 7.23
N CYS A 240 9.69 -4.81 8.10
CA CYS A 240 9.56 -5.00 9.54
C CYS A 240 8.41 -4.16 10.15
N GLU A 241 7.95 -3.14 9.44
CA GLU A 241 6.75 -2.38 9.75
C GLU A 241 5.78 -2.51 8.58
N GLN A 242 4.55 -2.95 8.87
CA GLN A 242 3.52 -3.09 7.86
C GLN A 242 2.15 -2.72 8.42
N THR A 243 1.38 -1.98 7.63
CA THR A 243 -0.04 -1.74 7.89
C THR A 243 -0.84 -2.64 6.95
N ARG A 244 -1.80 -3.38 7.50
CA ARG A 244 -2.71 -4.24 6.74
C ARG A 244 -4.16 -3.84 7.03
N TYR A 245 -4.95 -3.76 5.97
CA TYR A 245 -6.39 -3.52 6.03
C TYR A 245 -7.10 -4.79 5.56
N ASP A 246 -7.74 -5.49 6.49
CA ASP A 246 -8.63 -6.59 6.12
C ASP A 246 -10.03 -6.01 5.84
N LEU A 247 -10.60 -6.40 4.71
CA LEU A 247 -11.86 -5.85 4.21
C LEU A 247 -13.01 -6.81 4.51
N GLU A 248 -14.09 -6.29 5.05
CA GLU A 248 -15.38 -6.96 5.13
C GLU A 248 -16.38 -6.17 4.31
N ILE A 249 -16.85 -6.78 3.21
CA ILE A 249 -17.70 -6.12 2.23
C ILE A 249 -19.12 -6.68 2.36
N SER A 250 -20.09 -5.78 2.43
CA SER A 250 -21.51 -6.11 2.33
C SER A 250 -22.20 -5.14 1.37
N GLN A 251 -23.15 -5.64 0.58
CA GLN A 251 -23.82 -4.88 -0.47
C GLN A 251 -25.33 -5.03 -0.36
N VAL A 252 -26.03 -3.95 -0.70
CA VAL A 252 -27.49 -3.91 -0.81
C VAL A 252 -27.89 -3.14 -2.05
N SER A 253 -29.13 -3.32 -2.53
CA SER A 253 -29.64 -2.62 -3.70
C SER A 253 -29.78 -1.12 -3.46
N PHE A 254 -29.45 -0.33 -4.48
CA PHE A 254 -29.52 1.12 -4.50
C PHE A 254 -30.15 1.62 -5.82
N PRO A 255 -31.10 2.57 -5.78
CA PRO A 255 -31.64 3.21 -4.60
C PRO A 255 -32.55 2.26 -3.80
N GLY A 256 -32.58 2.42 -2.47
CA GLY A 256 -33.53 1.70 -1.62
C GLY A 256 -34.93 2.32 -1.69
N HIS A 257 -35.96 1.57 -1.28
CA HIS A 257 -37.38 2.00 -1.34
C HIS A 257 -37.65 3.37 -0.70
N MET A 258 -36.96 3.74 0.39
CA MET A 258 -37.13 5.06 1.02
C MET A 258 -36.58 6.23 0.19
N ALA A 259 -35.53 6.00 -0.60
CA ALA A 259 -34.94 7.06 -1.43
C ALA A 259 -35.81 7.36 -2.66
N GLU A 260 -36.52 6.35 -3.17
CA GLU A 260 -37.45 6.42 -4.29
C GLU A 260 -38.73 7.21 -3.91
N GLU A 261 -39.18 7.12 -2.66
CA GLU A 261 -40.46 7.70 -2.21
C GLU A 261 -40.34 9.06 -1.48
N TYR A 262 -39.21 9.38 -0.81
CA TYR A 262 -39.17 10.49 0.18
C TYR A 262 -38.03 11.50 0.07
N SER A 263 -37.17 11.48 -0.96
CA SER A 263 -36.05 12.44 -1.06
C SER A 263 -36.15 13.41 -2.24
N PRO A 264 -37.03 14.44 -2.17
CA PRO A 264 -37.06 15.51 -3.17
C PRO A 264 -35.72 16.24 -3.27
N SER A 265 -34.95 16.32 -2.17
CA SER A 265 -33.60 16.90 -2.17
C SER A 265 -32.54 16.07 -2.92
N PHE A 266 -32.74 14.76 -3.07
CA PHE A 266 -31.90 13.91 -3.92
C PHE A 266 -32.27 14.08 -5.39
N GLN A 267 -33.56 14.11 -5.71
CA GLN A 267 -34.08 14.36 -7.06
C GLN A 267 -33.77 15.78 -7.58
N GLU A 268 -33.79 16.80 -6.72
CA GLU A 268 -33.41 18.18 -7.09
C GLU A 268 -31.91 18.32 -7.40
N ARG A 269 -31.07 17.49 -6.80
CA ARG A 269 -29.60 17.53 -6.97
C ARG A 269 -29.13 16.65 -8.13
N PHE A 270 -29.89 15.61 -8.45
CA PHE A 270 -29.62 14.66 -9.52
C PHE A 270 -30.88 14.57 -10.39
N ILE A 271 -30.95 15.40 -11.44
CA ILE A 271 -31.98 15.32 -12.49
C ILE A 271 -31.73 14.05 -13.32
N VAL A 272 -32.02 12.90 -12.75
CA VAL A 272 -31.59 11.60 -13.28
C VAL A 272 -32.74 10.62 -13.15
N ASN A 273 -33.08 9.94 -14.24
CA ASN A 273 -34.10 8.88 -14.28
C ASN A 273 -33.72 7.73 -13.31
N ASP A 274 -34.69 7.10 -12.64
CA ASP A 274 -34.45 5.99 -11.72
C ASP A 274 -33.71 4.82 -12.40
N ASP A 275 -33.99 4.57 -13.68
CA ASP A 275 -33.25 3.59 -14.48
C ASP A 275 -31.77 3.94 -14.62
N TYR A 276 -31.46 5.23 -14.78
CA TYR A 276 -30.07 5.66 -14.86
C TYR A 276 -29.38 5.50 -13.50
N VAL A 277 -30.06 5.80 -12.39
CA VAL A 277 -29.51 5.58 -11.04
C VAL A 277 -29.14 4.12 -10.86
N ARG A 278 -30.06 3.20 -11.15
CA ARG A 278 -29.84 1.74 -11.03
C ARG A 278 -28.75 1.24 -11.99
N LYS A 279 -28.64 1.81 -13.20
CA LYS A 279 -27.68 1.37 -14.21
C LYS A 279 -26.27 1.92 -14.00
N ASN A 280 -26.13 3.16 -13.49
CA ASN A 280 -24.85 3.88 -13.51
C ASN A 280 -24.33 4.29 -12.13
N LEU A 281 -25.19 4.50 -11.12
CA LEU A 281 -24.76 5.05 -9.84
C LEU A 281 -24.43 3.95 -8.83
N ALA A 282 -23.32 4.10 -8.09
CA ALA A 282 -22.97 3.23 -6.98
C ALA A 282 -22.65 4.07 -5.73
N MET A 283 -23.23 3.72 -4.59
CA MET A 283 -22.89 4.35 -3.31
C MET A 283 -21.89 3.48 -2.57
N VAL A 284 -20.82 4.06 -2.04
CA VAL A 284 -19.77 3.32 -1.33
C VAL A 284 -19.44 3.99 0.00
N HIS A 285 -19.42 3.20 1.07
CA HIS A 285 -19.00 3.61 2.41
C HIS A 285 -17.74 2.86 2.80
N VAL A 286 -16.62 3.57 2.99
CA VAL A 286 -15.36 3.02 3.48
C VAL A 286 -15.12 3.52 4.90
N PHE A 287 -15.11 2.62 5.88
CA PHE A 287 -15.04 2.98 7.29
C PHE A 287 -14.32 1.95 8.13
N TYR A 288 -13.74 2.35 9.27
CA TYR A 288 -13.24 1.38 10.25
C TYR A 288 -14.42 0.71 10.97
N LYS A 289 -14.46 -0.63 10.93
CA LYS A 289 -15.49 -1.42 11.61
C LYS A 289 -15.41 -1.28 13.12
N GLU A 290 -14.18 -1.20 13.64
CA GLU A 290 -13.87 -1.10 15.06
C GLU A 290 -13.23 0.26 15.37
N ARG A 291 -13.37 0.74 16.60
CA ARG A 291 -12.72 2.00 17.04
C ARG A 291 -11.22 1.82 17.31
N THR A 292 -10.80 0.58 17.46
CA THR A 292 -9.42 0.17 17.75
C THR A 292 -8.92 -0.74 16.64
N GLY A 293 -7.61 -0.84 16.49
CA GLY A 293 -6.96 -1.81 15.60
C GLY A 293 -6.06 -2.74 16.41
N THR A 294 -5.65 -3.84 15.78
CA THR A 294 -4.74 -4.82 16.38
C THR A 294 -3.30 -4.41 16.10
N LEU A 295 -2.47 -4.34 17.14
CA LEU A 295 -1.04 -4.08 17.03
C LEU A 295 -0.25 -5.34 17.42
N TYR A 296 0.46 -5.93 16.45
CA TYR A 296 1.41 -7.00 16.68
C TYR A 296 2.81 -6.41 16.83
N ILE A 297 3.39 -6.54 18.01
CA ILE A 297 4.78 -6.15 18.28
C ILE A 297 5.61 -7.42 18.41
N ARG A 298 6.68 -7.52 17.63
CA ARG A 298 7.71 -8.57 17.80
C ARG A 298 8.86 -8.01 18.61
N ASP A 299 9.13 -8.62 19.76
CA ASP A 299 10.23 -8.21 20.64
C ASP A 299 11.13 -9.40 21.01
N ILE A 300 12.29 -9.10 21.57
CA ILE A 300 13.26 -10.10 22.03
C ILE A 300 12.67 -10.80 23.26
N ARG A 301 12.46 -12.12 23.16
CA ARG A 301 11.86 -12.91 24.27
C ARG A 301 12.83 -13.18 25.42
N TYR A 302 14.11 -13.36 25.11
CA TYR A 302 15.16 -13.62 26.09
C TYR A 302 16.35 -12.71 25.78
N GLY A 303 16.61 -11.76 26.68
CA GLY A 303 17.79 -10.91 26.65
C GLY A 303 19.03 -11.63 27.17
N TRP A 304 20.18 -10.95 27.15
CA TRP A 304 21.40 -11.48 27.74
C TRP A 304 21.28 -11.52 29.28
N GLU A 305 20.56 -10.55 29.84
CA GLU A 305 20.20 -10.42 31.24
C GLU A 305 19.42 -11.63 31.74
N ASP A 306 18.46 -12.14 30.95
CA ASP A 306 17.66 -13.32 31.31
C ASP A 306 18.50 -14.59 31.29
N ILE A 307 19.45 -14.69 30.35
CA ILE A 307 20.39 -15.82 30.28
C ILE A 307 21.27 -15.83 31.53
N VAL A 308 21.83 -14.68 31.92
CA VAL A 308 22.66 -14.56 33.13
C VAL A 308 21.84 -14.86 34.38
N ALA A 309 20.61 -14.35 34.46
CA ALA A 309 19.71 -14.61 35.58
C ALA A 309 19.33 -16.10 35.67
N SER A 310 19.08 -16.76 34.54
CA SER A 310 18.74 -18.19 34.49
C SER A 310 19.90 -19.08 34.90
N ILE A 311 21.12 -18.78 34.41
CA ILE A 311 22.34 -19.49 34.82
C ILE A 311 22.61 -19.28 36.31
N GLY A 312 22.52 -18.03 36.79
CA GLY A 312 22.68 -17.70 38.20
C GLY A 312 21.66 -18.39 39.10
N GLY A 313 20.40 -18.48 38.66
CA GLY A 313 19.34 -19.20 39.36
C GLY A 313 19.59 -20.71 39.43
N LEU A 314 20.01 -21.32 38.33
CA LEU A 314 20.35 -22.75 38.28
C LEU A 314 21.57 -23.09 39.15
N LEU A 315 22.63 -22.28 39.09
CA LEU A 315 23.83 -22.47 39.89
C LEU A 315 23.58 -22.21 41.38
N GLY A 316 22.79 -21.19 41.70
CA GLY A 316 22.40 -20.85 43.08
C GLY A 316 21.53 -21.92 43.71
N LEU A 317 20.56 -22.48 42.97
CA LEU A 317 19.68 -23.54 43.49
C LEU A 317 20.37 -24.91 43.53
N GLY A 318 21.12 -25.27 42.47
CA GLY A 318 21.69 -26.60 42.33
C GLY A 318 22.97 -26.80 43.14
N VAL A 319 23.86 -25.80 43.14
CA VAL A 319 25.20 -25.91 43.74
C VAL A 319 25.33 -25.01 44.99
N GLY A 320 24.44 -24.03 45.17
CA GLY A 320 24.63 -22.96 46.15
C GLY A 320 25.70 -21.95 45.71
N PHE A 321 26.07 -21.95 44.43
CA PHE A 321 27.14 -21.11 43.90
C PHE A 321 26.61 -19.72 43.57
N SER A 322 27.26 -18.69 44.11
CA SER A 322 26.91 -17.28 43.90
C SER A 322 28.01 -16.50 43.19
N PHE A 323 27.70 -15.28 42.74
CA PHE A 323 28.71 -14.39 42.18
C PHE A 323 29.86 -14.08 43.17
N ILE A 324 29.55 -14.02 44.47
CA ILE A 324 30.56 -13.85 45.53
C ILE A 324 31.46 -15.09 45.60
N SER A 325 30.89 -16.29 45.50
CA SER A 325 31.63 -17.55 45.44
C SER A 325 32.59 -17.61 44.25
N ALA A 326 32.21 -17.05 43.09
CA ALA A 326 33.09 -16.94 41.93
C ALA A 326 34.30 -16.04 42.18
N ILE A 327 34.08 -14.88 42.83
CA ILE A 327 35.16 -13.96 43.21
C ILE A 327 36.10 -14.63 44.22
N GLU A 328 35.56 -15.38 45.18
CA GLU A 328 36.36 -16.12 46.16
C GLU A 328 37.26 -17.15 45.48
N VAL A 329 36.74 -17.94 44.55
CA VAL A 329 37.54 -18.91 43.77
C VAL A 329 38.64 -18.20 42.98
N LEU A 330 38.32 -17.08 42.31
CA LEU A 330 39.32 -16.29 41.58
C LEU A 330 40.40 -15.71 42.51
N TYR A 331 40.04 -15.25 43.70
CA TYR A 331 40.98 -14.77 44.71
C TYR A 331 41.96 -15.88 45.14
N PHE A 332 41.44 -17.08 45.42
CA PHE A 332 42.28 -18.23 45.80
C PHE A 332 43.21 -18.66 44.66
N LEU A 333 42.71 -18.73 43.43
CA LEU A 333 43.50 -19.17 42.27
C LEU A 333 44.52 -18.13 41.81
N LEU A 334 44.22 -16.84 41.88
CA LEU A 334 45.13 -15.80 41.36
C LEU A 334 46.03 -15.24 42.44
N ILE A 335 45.49 -14.81 43.57
CA ILE A 335 46.26 -14.05 44.57
C ILE A 335 46.96 -15.01 45.53
N ARG A 336 46.24 -16.01 46.03
CA ARG A 336 46.80 -16.96 46.98
C ARG A 336 47.76 -17.96 46.32
N TRP A 337 47.52 -18.35 45.07
CA TRP A 337 48.44 -19.21 44.34
C TRP A 337 49.73 -18.47 43.94
N TRP A 338 49.63 -17.23 43.47
CA TRP A 338 50.80 -16.41 43.13
C TRP A 338 51.66 -16.09 44.35
N SER A 339 51.05 -15.80 45.51
CA SER A 339 51.78 -15.63 46.77
C SER A 339 52.42 -16.94 47.30
N PHE A 340 51.98 -18.10 46.82
CA PHE A 340 52.60 -19.40 47.12
C PHE A 340 53.73 -19.76 46.13
N VAL A 341 53.63 -19.34 44.86
CA VAL A 341 54.62 -19.59 43.80
C VAL A 341 55.78 -18.57 43.81
N CYS A 342 55.54 -17.33 44.25
CA CYS A 342 56.57 -16.29 44.39
C CYS A 342 57.21 -16.22 45.80
N ARG A 343 57.03 -17.26 46.61
CA ARG A 343 57.70 -17.45 47.90
C ARG A 343 58.65 -18.63 47.77
#